data_AF-A0A6N2B355-F1
#
_entry.id   AF-A0A6N2B355-F1
#
_cell.length_a   1.000
_cell.length_b   1.000
_cell.length_c   1.000
_cell.angle_alpha   90.00
_cell.angle_beta   90.00
_cell.angle_gamma   90.00
#
_symmetry.space_group_name_H-M   'P 1'
#
loop_
_entity.id
_entity.type
_entity.pdbx_description
1 polymer ?
#
loop_
_entity_poly.entity_id
_entity_poly.type
_entity_poly.pdbx_seq_one_letter_code
_entity_poly.pdbx_strand_id
1 'polypeptide(L)'
;MAQDGIVVFVDASVDKENKTISIGVAAMDSYGNLLHSFGTPIQYVEKAITAEAIVIRMAMEKAREKEWTKMQILSDAKKNVVDMVLQRTISLMGDRD
;
A
#
# COMPACT_ATOMS: atom_id res chain seq x y z
N MET A 1 -14.74 17.69 -14.01
CA MET A 1 -13.37 17.94 -13.52
C MET A 1 -12.63 16.63 -13.58
N ALA A 2 -11.50 16.55 -14.28
CA ALA A 2 -10.72 15.31 -14.35
C ALA A 2 -10.23 14.97 -12.94
N GLN A 3 -10.66 13.84 -12.39
CA GLN A 3 -9.99 13.28 -11.23
C GLN A 3 -8.63 12.79 -11.74
N ASP A 4 -7.63 13.66 -11.59
CA ASP A 4 -6.24 13.33 -11.80
C ASP A 4 -5.90 12.16 -10.88
N GLY A 5 -5.42 11.07 -11.48
CA GLY A 5 -5.19 9.82 -10.76
C GLY A 5 -4.12 10.02 -9.70
N ILE A 6 -4.36 9.47 -8.51
CA ILE A 6 -3.40 9.53 -7.41
C ILE A 6 -2.43 8.38 -7.55
N VAL A 7 -1.13 8.65 -7.51
CA VAL A 7 -0.09 7.62 -7.49
C VAL A 7 0.33 7.39 -6.06
N VAL A 8 0.23 6.16 -5.57
CA VAL A 8 0.57 5.77 -4.22
C VAL A 8 1.77 4.83 -4.25
N PHE A 9 2.89 5.29 -3.71
CA PHE A 9 4.11 4.52 -3.50
C PHE A 9 4.02 3.84 -2.15
N VAL A 10 4.34 2.55 -2.13
CA VAL A 10 4.42 1.76 -0.92
C VAL A 10 5.75 1.03 -0.86
N ASP A 11 6.32 0.96 0.32
CA ASP A 11 7.59 0.29 0.58
C ASP A 11 7.55 -0.31 1.99
N ALA A 12 8.22 -1.44 2.17
CA ALA A 12 8.42 -2.04 3.48
C ALA A 12 9.89 -2.44 3.67
N SER A 13 10.47 -1.99 4.78
CA SER A 13 11.82 -2.39 5.17
C SER A 13 11.79 -3.38 6.34
N VAL A 14 12.72 -4.33 6.33
CA VAL A 14 12.86 -5.34 7.39
C VAL A 14 14.20 -5.17 8.09
N ASP A 15 14.15 -4.88 9.38
CA ASP A 15 15.28 -4.91 10.29
C ASP A 15 15.28 -6.26 11.02
N LYS A 16 16.15 -7.15 10.56
CA LYS A 16 16.26 -8.52 11.11
C LYS A 16 16.89 -8.53 12.49
N GLU A 17 17.74 -7.56 12.80
CA GLU A 17 18.49 -7.52 14.07
C GLU A 17 17.57 -7.10 15.20
N ASN A 18 16.81 -6.02 14.98
CA ASN A 18 15.86 -5.51 15.94
C ASN A 18 14.50 -6.22 15.87
N LYS A 19 14.33 -7.16 14.92
CA LYS A 19 13.06 -7.82 14.61
C LYS A 19 11.96 -6.76 14.50
N THR A 20 12.20 -5.78 13.65
CA THR A 20 11.25 -4.72 13.35
C THR A 20 11.07 -4.60 11.86
N ILE A 21 9.92 -4.09 11.49
CA ILE A 21 9.59 -3.79 10.11
C ILE A 21 9.07 -2.38 10.10
N SER A 22 9.51 -1.58 9.15
CA SER A 22 8.90 -0.29 8.90
C SER A 22 8.14 -0.37 7.59
N ILE A 23 7.02 0.32 7.54
CA ILE A 23 6.27 0.53 6.32
C ILE A 23 6.27 2.01 5.99
N GLY A 24 6.27 2.33 4.70
CA GLY A 24 6.20 3.67 4.17
C GLY A 24 5.15 3.76 3.06
N VAL A 25 4.38 4.84 3.10
CA VAL A 25 3.43 5.20 2.04
C VAL A 25 3.62 6.66 1.68
N ALA A 26 3.66 6.96 0.39
CA ALA A 26 3.63 8.31 -0.15
C ALA A 26 2.62 8.39 -1.29
N ALA A 27 1.74 9.38 -1.27
CA ALA A 27 0.72 9.60 -2.28
C ALA A 27 0.94 10.94 -2.97
N MET A 28 0.97 10.93 -4.30
CA MET A 28 1.17 12.09 -5.14
C MET A 28 0.02 12.29 -6.12
N ASP A 29 -0.27 13.53 -6.47
CA ASP A 29 -1.13 13.83 -7.62
C ASP A 29 -0.36 13.64 -8.95
N SER A 30 -1.08 13.80 -10.06
CA SER A 30 -0.49 13.63 -11.40
C SER A 30 0.57 14.68 -11.78
N TYR A 31 0.64 15.79 -11.04
CA TYR A 31 1.64 16.84 -11.22
C TYR A 31 2.91 16.57 -10.39
N GLY A 32 2.91 15.52 -9.57
CA GLY A 32 4.01 15.16 -8.68
C GLY A 32 3.96 15.88 -7.33
N ASN A 33 2.84 16.52 -6.96
CA ASN A 33 2.72 17.14 -5.64
C ASN A 33 2.43 16.06 -4.59
N LEU A 34 3.15 16.10 -3.47
CA LEU A 34 2.92 15.22 -2.34
C LEU A 34 1.60 15.60 -1.64
N LEU A 35 0.62 14.69 -1.67
CA LEU A 35 -0.68 14.87 -1.01
C LEU A 35 -0.67 14.31 0.41
N HIS A 36 0.03 13.19 0.60
CA HIS A 36 0.08 12.51 1.89
C HIS A 36 1.29 11.61 1.99
N SER A 37 1.87 11.50 3.18
CA SER A 37 2.87 10.49 3.50
C SER A 37 2.69 10.01 4.93
N PHE A 38 2.90 8.72 5.16
CA PHE A 38 3.01 8.17 6.50
C PHE A 38 3.98 7.00 6.53
N GLY A 39 4.53 6.75 7.70
CA GLY A 39 5.31 5.56 7.97
C GLY A 39 5.15 5.15 9.43
N THR A 40 5.21 3.87 9.69
CA THR A 40 5.14 3.34 11.06
C THR A 40 5.94 2.06 11.16
N PRO A 41 6.60 1.80 12.30
CA PRO A 41 7.01 0.45 12.62
C PRO A 41 5.78 -0.43 12.80
N ILE A 42 5.89 -1.70 12.41
CA ILE A 42 4.92 -2.76 12.69
C ILE A 42 5.63 -3.94 13.36
N GLN A 43 4.84 -4.82 13.98
CA GLN A 43 5.37 -6.04 14.57
C GLN A 43 6.06 -6.89 13.50
N TYR A 44 7.17 -7.52 13.87
CA TYR A 44 7.93 -8.39 12.98
C TYR A 44 7.05 -9.45 12.33
N VAL A 45 7.16 -9.55 11.01
CA VAL A 45 6.73 -10.70 10.23
C VAL A 45 7.97 -11.31 9.60
N GLU A 46 8.13 -12.64 9.67
CA GLU A 46 9.36 -13.31 9.21
C GLU A 46 9.68 -13.08 7.73
N LYS A 47 8.69 -12.66 6.93
CA LYS A 47 8.80 -12.53 5.48
C LYS A 47 8.52 -11.08 5.07
N ALA A 48 9.49 -10.47 4.38
CA ALA A 48 9.35 -9.15 3.77
C ALA A 48 8.09 -9.04 2.87
N ILE A 49 7.76 -10.13 2.15
CA ILE A 49 6.54 -10.24 1.34
C ILE A 49 5.27 -9.96 2.14
N THR A 50 5.22 -10.37 3.41
CA THR A 50 4.07 -10.11 4.28
C THR A 50 4.00 -8.64 4.67
N ALA A 51 5.14 -7.97 4.87
CA ALA A 51 5.20 -6.54 5.14
C ALA A 51 4.72 -5.71 3.95
N GLU A 52 5.17 -6.06 2.73
CA GLU A 52 4.71 -5.47 1.47
C GLU A 52 3.19 -5.58 1.31
N ALA A 53 2.63 -6.76 1.59
CA ALA A 53 1.19 -6.97 1.53
C ALA A 53 0.42 -6.12 2.56
N ILE A 54 0.98 -5.95 3.77
CA ILE A 54 0.38 -5.11 4.82
C ILE A 54 0.38 -3.65 4.40
N VAL A 55 1.49 -3.13 3.86
CA VAL A 55 1.56 -1.71 3.44
C VAL A 55 0.62 -1.42 2.26
N ILE A 56 0.50 -2.33 1.29
CA ILE A 56 -0.49 -2.21 0.20
C ILE A 56 -1.91 -2.13 0.78
N ARG A 57 -2.27 -3.03 1.70
CA ARG A 57 -3.60 -3.02 2.33
C ARG A 57 -3.86 -1.71 3.08
N MET A 58 -2.89 -1.24 3.86
CA MET A 58 -3.02 0.01 4.62
C MET A 58 -3.15 1.23 3.70
N ALA A 59 -2.41 1.25 2.60
CA ALA A 59 -2.55 2.29 1.57
C ALA A 59 -3.97 2.31 0.99
N MET A 60 -4.56 1.13 0.71
CA MET A 60 -5.95 1.03 0.24
C MET A 60 -6.98 1.50 1.27
N GLU A 61 -6.80 1.16 2.54
CA GLU A 61 -7.68 1.61 3.64
C GLU A 61 -7.62 3.14 3.79
N LYS A 62 -6.42 3.73 3.74
CA LYS A 62 -6.22 5.19 3.79
C LYS A 62 -6.77 5.90 2.57
N ALA A 63 -6.64 5.31 1.38
CA ALA A 63 -7.25 5.84 0.17
C ALA A 63 -8.78 5.88 0.29
N ARG A 64 -9.40 4.84 0.86
CA ARG A 64 -10.84 4.81 1.13
C ARG A 64 -11.26 5.88 2.13
N GLU A 65 -10.53 6.06 3.23
CA GLU A 65 -10.78 7.14 4.21
C GLU A 65 -10.70 8.54 3.59
N LYS A 66 -9.88 8.71 2.55
CA LYS A 66 -9.70 9.96 1.81
C LYS A 66 -10.58 10.08 0.56
N GLU A 67 -11.50 9.14 0.35
CA GLU A 67 -12.41 9.10 -0.79
C GLU A 67 -11.68 9.10 -2.16
N TRP A 68 -10.48 8.53 -2.19
CA TRP A 68 -9.70 8.39 -3.42
C TRP A 68 -10.23 7.23 -4.26
N THR A 69 -11.02 7.57 -5.28
CA THR A 69 -11.68 6.60 -6.16
C THR A 69 -10.81 6.13 -7.33
N LYS A 70 -9.76 6.90 -7.68
CA LYS A 70 -8.84 6.59 -8.78
C LYS A 70 -7.40 6.69 -8.31
N MET A 71 -6.81 5.54 -8.00
CA MET A 71 -5.41 5.45 -7.57
C MET A 71 -4.65 4.34 -8.30
N GLN A 72 -3.34 4.54 -8.43
CA GLN A 72 -2.38 3.55 -8.89
C GLN A 72 -1.40 3.28 -7.76
N ILE A 73 -1.29 2.02 -7.31
CA ILE A 73 -0.31 1.63 -6.30
C ILE A 73 0.96 1.13 -6.99
N LEU A 74 2.10 1.67 -6.60
CA LEU A 74 3.43 1.28 -7.04
C LEU A 74 4.21 0.72 -5.86
N SER A 75 4.75 -0.49 -6.03
CA SER A 75 5.61 -1.20 -5.08
C SER A 75 6.75 -1.81 -5.88
N ASP A 76 7.94 -1.88 -5.28
CA ASP A 76 9.09 -2.60 -5.83
C ASP A 76 9.07 -4.11 -5.49
N ALA A 77 8.05 -4.55 -4.73
CA ALA A 77 7.82 -5.95 -4.43
C ALA A 77 7.63 -6.77 -5.71
N LYS A 78 8.08 -8.03 -5.66
CA LYS A 78 7.90 -8.97 -6.78
C LYS A 78 6.42 -9.03 -7.19
N LYS A 79 6.16 -9.02 -8.50
CA LYS A 79 4.81 -8.98 -9.10
C LYS A 79 3.83 -10.00 -8.50
N ASN A 80 4.28 -11.20 -8.14
CA ASN A 80 3.46 -12.23 -7.51
C ASN A 80 2.89 -11.84 -6.13
N VAL A 81 3.55 -10.94 -5.41
CA VAL A 81 3.08 -10.37 -4.13
C VAL A 81 1.94 -9.40 -4.38
N VAL A 82 2.14 -8.51 -5.36
CA VAL A 82 1.13 -7.53 -5.80
C VAL A 82 -0.12 -8.25 -6.31
N ASP A 83 0.04 -9.30 -7.14
CA ASP A 83 -1.06 -10.10 -7.67
C ASP A 83 -1.84 -10.83 -6.57
N MET A 84 -1.17 -11.41 -5.56
CA MET A 84 -1.81 -12.09 -4.43
C MET A 84 -2.67 -11.12 -3.59
N VAL A 85 -2.20 -9.89 -3.38
CA VAL A 85 -2.93 -8.87 -2.62
C VAL A 85 -4.11 -8.35 -3.42
N LEU A 86 -3.94 -8.09 -4.71
CA LEU A 86 -5.03 -7.64 -5.59
C LEU A 86 -6.13 -8.70 -5.72
N GLN A 87 -5.79 -9.97 -5.92
CA GLN A 87 -6.78 -11.06 -6.01
C GLN A 87 -7.58 -11.24 -4.70
N ARG A 88 -6.92 -11.17 -3.53
CA ARG A 88 -7.62 -11.28 -2.24
C ARG A 88 -8.48 -10.06 -1.94
N THR A 89 -8.04 -8.86 -2.31
CA THR A 89 -8.84 -7.64 -2.07
C THR A 89 -10.06 -7.56 -2.98
N ILE A 90 -9.97 -8.00 -4.25
CA ILE A 90 -11.14 -8.12 -5.14
C ILE A 90 -12.13 -9.16 -4.59
N SER A 91 -11.65 -10.31 -4.10
CA SER A 91 -12.52 -11.35 -3.53
C SER A 91 -13.27 -10.88 -2.27
N LEU A 92 -12.64 -10.08 -1.40
CA LEU A 92 -13.27 -9.52 -0.18
C LEU A 92 -14.21 -8.33 -0.43
N MET A 93 -14.20 -7.79 -1.66
CA MET A 93 -15.13 -6.76 -2.11
C MET A 93 -16.33 -7.33 -2.87
N GLY A 94 -16.24 -8.56 -3.39
CA GLY A 94 -17.34 -9.25 -4.08
C GLY A 94 -18.29 -10.05 -3.18
N ASP A 95 -17.92 -10.30 -1.93
CA ASP A 95 -18.71 -11.12 -0.97
C ASP A 95 -19.58 -10.28 -0.01
N ARG A 96 -19.81 -9.00 -0.31
CA ARG A 96 -20.69 -8.11 0.47
C ARG A 96 -21.88 -7.64 -0.37
N ASP A 97 -22.70 -8.61 -0.78
CA ASP A 97 -24.08 -8.42 -1.25
C ASP A 97 -25.06 -9.09 -0.27
#